data_AF-A0A800J9R1-F1
#
_entry.id   AF-A0A800J9R1-F1
#
_cell.length_a   1.000
_cell.length_b   1.000
_cell.length_c   1.000
_cell.angle_alpha   90.00
_cell.angle_beta   90.00
_cell.angle_gamma   90.00
#
_symmetry.space_group_name_H-M   'P 1'
#
loop_
_entity.id
_entity.type
_entity.pdbx_description
1 polymer ?
#
loop_
_entity_poly.entity_id
_entity_poly.type
_entity_poly.pdbx_seq_one_letter_code
_entity_poly.pdbx_strand_id
1 'polypeptide(L)'
;IAYSSVAHMGYIVLGLFALNIQGLSGSWIQMINHAIVTGALFLTVGMIYERTHTQEISAYGGVAHTMPKFAVFLVFFSMASVGLPGLNGFVGEVLTMIVAAFGVLVAAIYMLWMVQRVLFGPLTKDLVKNLNDFSLREVVVLVPLVFWTIFLGVYPQPFFDRIEVSINHYIELVKNQEPRFAQKEAKSSGLAKFLVWNLSE
;
A
#
# COMPACT_ATOMS: atom_id res chain seq x y z
N ILE A 1 -12.27 -0.26 -0.80
CA ILE A 1 -11.09 -0.88 -1.46
C ILE A 1 -10.90 -0.34 -2.87
N ALA A 2 -11.84 -0.50 -3.81
CA ALA A 2 -11.70 0.01 -5.18
C ALA A 2 -11.34 1.52 -5.26
N TYR A 3 -12.07 2.39 -4.55
CA TYR A 3 -11.73 3.82 -4.48
C TYR A 3 -10.38 4.10 -3.81
N SER A 4 -9.93 3.22 -2.90
CA SER A 4 -8.59 3.32 -2.33
C SER A 4 -7.49 3.06 -3.36
N SER A 5 -7.75 2.12 -4.27
CA SER A 5 -6.84 1.88 -5.38
C SER A 5 -6.69 3.09 -6.29
N VAL A 6 -7.77 3.81 -6.56
CA VAL A 6 -7.71 5.07 -7.33
C VAL A 6 -6.83 6.11 -6.63
N ALA A 7 -6.92 6.23 -5.30
CA ALA A 7 -6.06 7.15 -4.54
C ALA A 7 -4.57 6.76 -4.66
N HIS A 8 -4.26 5.47 -4.55
CA HIS A 8 -2.90 4.95 -4.71
C HIS A 8 -2.33 5.16 -6.12
N MET A 9 -3.16 4.99 -7.15
CA MET A 9 -2.80 5.33 -8.53
C MET A 9 -2.46 6.82 -8.68
N GLY A 10 -3.12 7.69 -7.91
CA GLY A 10 -2.78 9.11 -7.84
C GLY A 10 -1.31 9.35 -7.48
N TYR A 11 -0.78 8.65 -6.46
CA TYR A 11 0.64 8.77 -6.08
C TYR A 11 1.59 8.28 -7.15
N ILE A 12 1.24 7.15 -7.79
CA ILE A 12 2.03 6.59 -8.89
C ILE A 12 2.13 7.59 -10.02
N VAL A 13 1.02 8.22 -10.42
CA VAL A 13 1.01 9.25 -11.46
C VAL A 13 1.85 10.46 -11.04
N LEU A 14 1.67 10.96 -9.79
CA LEU A 14 2.43 12.11 -9.30
C LEU A 14 3.95 11.86 -9.31
N GLY A 15 4.42 10.71 -8.85
CA GLY A 15 5.85 10.39 -8.86
C GLY A 15 6.40 10.16 -10.28
N LEU A 16 5.60 9.61 -11.21
CA LEU A 16 6.01 9.43 -12.61
C LEU A 16 6.26 10.79 -13.27
N PHE A 17 5.37 11.76 -13.03
CA PHE A 17 5.49 13.11 -13.58
C PHE A 17 6.44 14.03 -12.79
N ALA A 18 7.01 13.57 -11.67
CA ALA A 18 8.03 14.32 -10.93
C ALA A 18 9.38 14.36 -11.67
N LEU A 19 9.60 13.42 -12.61
CA LEU A 19 10.77 13.34 -13.51
C LEU A 19 12.12 13.50 -12.78
N ASN A 20 12.21 12.91 -11.59
CA ASN A 20 13.43 12.79 -10.80
C ASN A 20 13.55 11.36 -10.27
N ILE A 21 14.77 10.98 -9.84
CA ILE A 21 15.08 9.60 -9.41
C ILE A 21 14.15 9.15 -8.29
N GLN A 22 13.90 10.01 -7.29
CA GLN A 22 13.08 9.69 -6.12
C GLN A 22 11.61 9.45 -6.50
N GLY A 23 11.04 10.33 -7.33
CA GLY A 23 9.65 10.23 -7.78
C GLY A 23 9.42 9.01 -8.68
N LEU A 24 10.31 8.76 -9.65
CA LEU A 24 10.20 7.61 -10.54
C LEU A 24 10.39 6.28 -9.80
N SER A 25 11.38 6.23 -8.89
CA SER A 25 11.63 5.04 -8.06
C SER A 25 10.47 4.78 -7.11
N GLY A 26 9.95 5.85 -6.48
CA GLY A 26 8.79 5.82 -5.61
C GLY A 26 7.52 5.33 -6.33
N SER A 27 7.25 5.84 -7.53
CA SER A 27 6.11 5.37 -8.34
C SER A 27 6.23 3.91 -8.73
N TRP A 28 7.43 3.47 -9.12
CA TRP A 28 7.63 2.09 -9.53
C TRP A 28 7.44 1.12 -8.37
N ILE A 29 8.06 1.41 -7.22
CA ILE A 29 7.87 0.57 -6.03
C ILE A 29 6.41 0.62 -5.56
N GLN A 30 5.73 1.78 -5.67
CA GLN A 30 4.33 1.91 -5.31
C GLN A 30 3.41 1.09 -6.21
N MET A 31 3.71 0.92 -7.51
CA MET A 31 2.95 0.01 -8.38
C MET A 31 2.97 -1.43 -7.87
N ILE A 32 4.14 -1.91 -7.45
CA ILE A 32 4.30 -3.26 -6.89
C ILE A 32 3.58 -3.39 -5.55
N ASN A 33 3.81 -2.43 -4.64
CA ASN A 33 3.19 -2.42 -3.33
C ASN A 33 1.67 -2.41 -3.45
N HIS A 34 1.15 -1.56 -4.33
CA HIS A 34 -0.26 -1.45 -4.60
C HIS A 34 -0.85 -2.76 -5.12
N ALA A 35 -0.21 -3.42 -6.09
CA ALA A 35 -0.69 -4.69 -6.65
C ALA A 35 -0.79 -5.78 -5.58
N ILE A 36 0.22 -5.91 -4.72
CA ILE A 36 0.26 -6.92 -3.65
C ILE A 36 -0.84 -6.65 -2.62
N VAL A 37 -0.88 -5.44 -2.05
CA VAL A 37 -1.79 -5.11 -0.95
C VAL A 37 -3.24 -5.05 -1.41
N THR A 38 -3.50 -4.43 -2.56
CA THR A 38 -4.86 -4.31 -3.10
C THR A 38 -5.38 -5.65 -3.58
N GLY A 39 -4.53 -6.46 -4.22
CA GLY A 39 -4.85 -7.85 -4.55
C GLY A 39 -5.21 -8.66 -3.31
N ALA A 40 -4.43 -8.54 -2.23
CA ALA A 40 -4.70 -9.20 -0.96
C ALA A 40 -6.02 -8.75 -0.31
N LEU A 41 -6.30 -7.45 -0.33
CA LEU A 41 -7.57 -6.89 0.18
C LEU A 41 -8.77 -7.39 -0.62
N PHE A 42 -8.69 -7.43 -1.96
CA PHE A 42 -9.75 -7.97 -2.81
C PHE A 42 -9.93 -9.47 -2.62
N LEU A 43 -8.85 -10.25 -2.46
CA LEU A 43 -8.95 -11.67 -2.13
C LEU A 43 -9.62 -11.89 -0.78
N THR A 44 -9.20 -11.13 0.24
CA THR A 44 -9.77 -11.21 1.60
C THR A 44 -11.27 -10.88 1.60
N VAL A 45 -11.67 -9.79 0.92
CA VAL A 45 -13.09 -9.42 0.81
C VAL A 45 -13.87 -10.38 -0.09
N GLY A 46 -13.25 -10.93 -1.13
CA GLY A 46 -13.85 -11.97 -1.96
C GLY A 46 -14.19 -13.24 -1.16
N MET A 47 -13.30 -13.65 -0.26
CA MET A 47 -13.52 -14.82 0.60
C MET A 47 -14.70 -14.64 1.57
N ILE A 48 -14.88 -13.46 2.17
CA ILE A 48 -16.07 -13.20 3.00
C ILE A 48 -17.33 -13.05 2.15
N TYR A 49 -17.23 -12.44 0.96
CA TYR A 49 -18.35 -12.33 0.03
C TYR A 49 -18.87 -13.70 -0.40
N GLU A 50 -18.00 -14.68 -0.61
CA GLU A 50 -18.42 -16.06 -0.93
C GLU A 50 -19.28 -16.70 0.18
N ARG A 51 -19.12 -16.25 1.43
CA ARG A 51 -19.90 -16.74 2.57
C ARG A 51 -21.20 -15.97 2.79
N THR A 52 -21.21 -14.69 2.45
CA THR A 52 -22.29 -13.77 2.83
C THR A 52 -23.15 -13.33 1.65
N HIS A 53 -22.64 -13.44 0.42
CA HIS A 53 -23.20 -12.94 -0.83
C HIS A 53 -23.69 -11.49 -0.77
N THR A 54 -23.07 -10.66 0.07
CA THR A 54 -23.39 -9.24 0.19
C THR A 54 -22.15 -8.38 0.32
N GLN A 55 -22.19 -7.19 -0.29
CA GLN A 55 -21.15 -6.16 -0.18
C GLN A 55 -21.59 -5.00 0.72
N GLU A 56 -22.80 -5.09 1.28
CA GLU A 56 -23.37 -4.05 2.14
C GLU A 56 -22.68 -4.03 3.50
N ILE A 57 -21.90 -2.98 3.78
CA ILE A 57 -21.18 -2.82 5.06
C ILE A 57 -22.14 -2.87 6.26
N SER A 58 -23.39 -2.41 6.09
CA SER A 58 -24.44 -2.43 7.11
C SER A 58 -24.93 -3.82 7.52
N ALA A 59 -24.67 -4.84 6.69
CA ALA A 59 -24.98 -6.25 6.99
C ALA A 59 -23.95 -6.88 7.93
N TYR A 60 -22.78 -6.25 8.08
CA TYR A 60 -21.69 -6.71 8.94
C TYR A 60 -21.70 -6.01 10.32
N GLY A 61 -20.89 -6.55 11.23
CA GLY A 61 -20.69 -6.03 12.58
C GLY A 61 -20.26 -7.14 13.54
N GLY A 62 -19.15 -6.93 14.25
CA GLY A 62 -18.61 -7.93 15.17
C GLY A 62 -18.02 -9.18 14.50
N VAL A 63 -17.62 -9.12 13.22
CA VAL A 63 -17.07 -10.27 12.47
C VAL A 63 -15.82 -10.83 13.13
N ALA A 64 -15.05 -10.02 13.87
CA ALA A 64 -13.86 -10.50 14.59
C ALA A 64 -14.18 -11.59 15.64
N HIS A 65 -15.42 -11.67 16.13
CA HIS A 65 -15.83 -12.70 17.09
C HIS A 65 -16.00 -14.08 16.45
N THR A 66 -16.44 -14.14 15.18
CA THR A 66 -16.70 -15.41 14.48
C THR A 66 -15.60 -15.78 13.49
N MET A 67 -14.91 -14.78 12.93
CA MET A 67 -13.81 -14.97 11.97
C MET A 67 -12.53 -14.22 12.37
N PRO A 68 -11.84 -14.63 13.46
CA PRO A 68 -10.64 -13.95 13.93
C PRO A 68 -9.46 -13.99 12.94
N LYS A 69 -9.28 -15.09 12.17
CA LYS A 69 -8.20 -15.15 11.15
C LYS A 69 -8.47 -14.14 10.02
N PHE A 70 -9.71 -14.07 9.54
CA PHE A 70 -10.11 -13.03 8.58
C PHE A 70 -9.82 -11.62 9.12
N ALA A 71 -10.18 -11.37 10.39
CA ALA A 71 -9.94 -10.06 11.01
C ALA A 71 -8.46 -9.69 11.02
N VAL A 72 -7.57 -10.63 11.34
CA VAL A 72 -6.11 -10.41 11.33
C VAL A 72 -5.63 -10.02 9.93
N PHE A 73 -6.00 -10.78 8.89
CA PHE A 73 -5.57 -10.48 7.52
C PHE A 73 -6.16 -9.15 7.02
N LEU A 74 -7.44 -8.88 7.27
CA LEU A 74 -8.08 -7.65 6.85
C LEU A 74 -7.42 -6.43 7.50
N VAL A 75 -7.15 -6.48 8.81
CA VAL A 75 -6.44 -5.41 9.52
C VAL A 75 -5.03 -5.26 8.98
N PHE A 76 -4.27 -6.35 8.85
CA PHE A 76 -2.89 -6.32 8.37
C PHE A 76 -2.77 -5.65 6.99
N PHE A 77 -3.55 -6.10 6.00
CA PHE A 77 -3.50 -5.51 4.66
C PHE A 77 -4.11 -4.10 4.61
N SER A 78 -5.08 -3.80 5.48
CA SER A 78 -5.58 -2.43 5.62
C SER A 78 -4.51 -1.49 6.16
N MET A 79 -3.70 -1.92 7.14
CA MET A 79 -2.58 -1.15 7.66
C MET A 79 -1.49 -0.96 6.60
N ALA A 80 -1.19 -2.01 5.83
CA ALA A 80 -0.27 -1.90 4.70
C ALA A 80 -0.76 -0.86 3.68
N SER A 81 -2.06 -0.87 3.37
CA SER A 81 -2.70 0.06 2.43
C SER A 81 -2.77 1.51 2.93
N VAL A 82 -2.64 1.73 4.24
CA VAL A 82 -2.67 3.08 4.84
C VAL A 82 -1.24 3.62 5.04
N GLY A 83 -0.22 2.84 4.65
CA GLY A 83 1.18 3.26 4.76
C GLY A 83 1.75 3.12 6.17
N LEU A 84 1.38 2.06 6.91
CA LEU A 84 2.02 1.77 8.20
C LEU A 84 3.53 1.57 8.01
N PRO A 85 4.40 2.29 8.75
CA PRO A 85 5.85 2.10 8.69
C PRO A 85 6.25 0.64 8.96
N GLY A 86 7.18 0.13 8.16
CA GLY A 86 7.61 -1.28 8.20
C GLY A 86 6.81 -2.21 7.29
N LEU A 87 5.72 -1.73 6.67
CA LEU A 87 5.01 -2.42 5.58
C LEU A 87 5.28 -1.72 4.26
N ASN A 88 5.11 -2.46 3.16
CA ASN A 88 5.50 -2.00 1.84
C ASN A 88 4.81 -0.70 1.39
N GLY A 89 3.54 -0.47 1.75
CA GLY A 89 2.79 0.73 1.35
C GLY A 89 3.44 2.05 1.81
N PHE A 90 4.20 2.04 2.91
CA PHE A 90 4.90 3.24 3.39
C PHE A 90 6.05 3.67 2.47
N VAL A 91 6.81 2.71 1.94
CA VAL A 91 8.06 2.98 1.19
C VAL A 91 7.80 3.77 -0.09
N GLY A 92 6.76 3.38 -0.85
CA GLY A 92 6.41 4.04 -2.11
C GLY A 92 5.73 5.39 -1.92
N GLU A 93 4.90 5.51 -0.88
CA GLU A 93 4.20 6.76 -0.58
C GLU A 93 5.19 7.84 -0.15
N VAL A 94 6.11 7.57 0.78
CA VAL A 94 7.05 8.58 1.30
C VAL A 94 7.96 9.17 0.21
N LEU A 95 8.42 8.35 -0.74
CA LEU A 95 9.26 8.82 -1.84
C LEU A 95 8.54 9.78 -2.79
N THR A 96 7.20 9.74 -2.85
CA THR A 96 6.38 10.56 -3.75
C THR A 96 5.74 11.78 -3.06
N MET A 97 5.93 11.97 -1.75
CA MET A 97 4.95 12.65 -0.88
C MET A 97 5.20 14.09 -0.42
N ILE A 98 5.98 14.93 -1.12
CA ILE A 98 6.15 16.32 -0.64
C ILE A 98 4.84 17.15 -0.70
N VAL A 99 3.83 16.74 -1.48
CA VAL A 99 2.55 17.49 -1.63
C VAL A 99 1.29 16.62 -1.40
N ALA A 100 1.42 15.31 -1.15
CA ALA A 100 0.29 14.38 -1.21
C ALA A 100 -0.24 13.87 0.16
N ALA A 101 0.21 14.47 1.27
CA ALA A 101 -0.14 14.03 2.63
C ALA A 101 -1.64 14.03 2.96
N PHE A 102 -2.41 14.92 2.33
CA PHE A 102 -3.87 14.94 2.52
C PHE A 102 -4.56 13.70 1.93
N GLY A 103 -4.05 13.17 0.82
CA GLY A 103 -4.58 11.95 0.22
C GLY A 103 -4.44 10.73 1.14
N VAL A 104 -3.30 10.63 1.84
CA VAL A 104 -3.03 9.52 2.77
C VAL A 104 -3.95 9.61 3.97
N LEU A 105 -4.19 10.82 4.48
CA LEU A 105 -5.13 11.03 5.56
C LEU A 105 -6.54 10.58 5.20
N VAL A 106 -7.05 10.99 4.04
CA VAL A 106 -8.38 10.54 3.57
C VAL A 106 -8.38 9.03 3.36
N ALA A 107 -7.29 8.46 2.85
CA ALA A 107 -7.13 7.02 2.68
C ALA A 107 -7.22 6.22 3.98
N ALA A 108 -6.50 6.69 4.99
CA ALA A 108 -6.55 6.16 6.34
C ALA A 108 -7.96 6.18 6.91
N ILE A 109 -8.66 7.33 6.80
CA ILE A 109 -9.99 7.52 7.39
C ILE A 109 -10.97 6.48 6.86
N TYR A 110 -11.13 6.34 5.53
CA TYR A 110 -12.13 5.41 5.02
C TYR A 110 -11.72 3.93 5.21
N MET A 111 -10.42 3.59 5.19
CA MET A 111 -9.97 2.22 5.44
C MET A 111 -10.21 1.80 6.88
N LEU A 112 -9.82 2.64 7.84
CA LEU A 112 -10.04 2.39 9.27
C LEU A 112 -11.53 2.39 9.61
N TRP A 113 -12.31 3.26 8.99
CA TRP A 113 -13.76 3.27 9.13
C TRP A 113 -14.40 1.95 8.64
N MET A 114 -13.95 1.42 7.50
CA MET A 114 -14.41 0.12 6.99
C MET A 114 -14.03 -1.02 7.94
N VAL A 115 -12.77 -1.08 8.38
CA VAL A 115 -12.30 -2.07 9.35
C VAL A 115 -13.14 -2.02 10.62
N GLN A 116 -13.42 -0.83 11.13
CA GLN A 116 -14.22 -0.65 12.34
C GLN A 116 -15.64 -1.19 12.19
N ARG A 117 -16.33 -0.86 11.09
CA ARG A 117 -17.72 -1.24 10.85
C ARG A 117 -17.90 -2.73 10.57
N VAL A 118 -16.93 -3.35 9.90
CA VAL A 118 -17.01 -4.77 9.55
C VAL A 118 -16.59 -5.64 10.74
N LEU A 119 -15.45 -5.33 11.37
CA LEU A 119 -14.85 -6.23 12.36
C LEU A 119 -15.36 -6.05 13.78
N PHE A 120 -15.60 -4.79 14.20
CA PHE A 120 -15.90 -4.47 15.59
C PHE A 120 -17.39 -4.21 15.80
N GLY A 121 -17.79 -4.12 17.07
CA GLY A 121 -19.18 -3.95 17.49
C GLY A 121 -19.85 -5.26 17.95
N PRO A 122 -21.09 -5.17 18.45
CA PRO A 122 -21.76 -6.32 19.05
C PRO A 122 -22.22 -7.32 17.99
N LEU A 123 -22.04 -8.62 18.27
CA LEU A 123 -22.46 -9.74 17.42
C LEU A 123 -23.98 -9.93 17.44
N THR A 124 -24.68 -9.03 16.76
CA THR A 124 -26.16 -9.01 16.71
C THR A 124 -26.72 -9.60 15.43
N LYS A 125 -25.94 -9.55 14.34
CA LYS A 125 -26.37 -9.94 12.99
C LYS A 125 -26.33 -11.46 12.82
N ASP A 126 -27.45 -12.07 12.48
CA ASP A 126 -27.55 -13.53 12.29
C ASP A 126 -26.67 -14.04 11.16
N LEU A 127 -26.48 -13.22 10.12
CA LEU A 127 -25.52 -13.47 9.03
C LEU A 127 -24.12 -13.75 9.58
N VAL A 128 -23.65 -12.96 10.55
CA VAL A 128 -22.29 -13.01 11.07
C VAL A 128 -22.09 -14.15 12.07
N LYS A 129 -23.14 -14.49 12.84
CA LYS A 129 -23.10 -15.54 13.88
C LYS A 129 -22.73 -16.92 13.35
N ASN A 130 -23.13 -17.24 12.12
CA ASN A 130 -22.92 -18.55 11.52
C ASN A 130 -21.74 -18.60 10.54
N LEU A 131 -20.89 -17.57 10.53
CA LEU A 131 -19.74 -17.56 9.65
C LEU A 131 -18.64 -18.48 10.15
N ASN A 132 -18.18 -19.34 9.25
CA ASN A 132 -16.96 -20.10 9.45
C ASN A 132 -15.75 -19.24 9.10
N ASP A 133 -14.77 -19.21 9.99
CA ASP A 133 -13.50 -18.53 9.76
C ASP A 133 -12.72 -19.12 8.56
N PHE A 134 -11.62 -18.49 8.21
CA PHE A 134 -10.76 -18.92 7.11
C PHE A 134 -10.29 -20.36 7.25
N SER A 135 -10.51 -21.14 6.19
CA SER A 135 -9.94 -22.46 5.99
C SER A 135 -8.41 -22.38 5.81
N LEU A 136 -7.73 -23.51 5.95
CA LEU A 136 -6.29 -23.61 5.72
C LEU A 136 -5.91 -23.14 4.30
N ARG A 137 -6.75 -23.45 3.30
CA ARG A 137 -6.53 -23.06 1.90
C ARG A 137 -6.48 -21.55 1.75
N GLU A 138 -7.42 -20.83 2.35
CA GLU A 138 -7.50 -19.38 2.27
C GLU A 138 -6.30 -18.70 2.94
N VAL A 139 -5.89 -19.23 4.10
CA VAL A 139 -4.68 -18.76 4.79
C VAL A 139 -3.44 -18.96 3.94
N VAL A 140 -3.27 -20.15 3.34
CA VAL A 140 -2.10 -20.46 2.49
C VAL A 140 -2.02 -19.55 1.26
N VAL A 141 -3.15 -19.10 0.70
CA VAL A 141 -3.17 -18.13 -0.41
C VAL A 141 -2.71 -16.74 0.04
N LEU A 142 -3.07 -16.32 1.27
CA LEU A 142 -2.74 -14.99 1.77
C LEU A 142 -1.33 -14.87 2.38
N VAL A 143 -0.77 -15.96 2.91
CA VAL A 143 0.56 -15.98 3.55
C VAL A 143 1.69 -15.46 2.64
N PRO A 144 1.79 -15.85 1.35
CA PRO A 144 2.78 -15.28 0.44
C PRO A 144 2.64 -13.76 0.27
N LEU A 145 1.41 -13.24 0.28
CA LEU A 145 1.15 -11.80 0.17
C LEU A 145 1.54 -11.06 1.45
N VAL A 146 1.37 -11.69 2.63
CA VAL A 146 1.91 -11.17 3.89
C VAL A 146 3.43 -11.11 3.84
N PHE A 147 4.08 -12.20 3.41
CA PHE A 147 5.53 -12.26 3.29
C PHE A 147 6.06 -11.13 2.42
N TRP A 148 5.51 -10.94 1.21
CA TRP A 148 5.97 -9.88 0.31
C TRP A 148 5.65 -8.48 0.84
N THR A 149 4.52 -8.28 1.52
CA THR A 149 4.18 -7.01 2.17
C THR A 149 5.20 -6.62 3.24
N ILE A 150 5.69 -7.57 4.02
CA ILE A 150 6.72 -7.32 5.05
C ILE A 150 8.10 -7.18 4.41
N PHE A 151 8.47 -8.10 3.51
CA PHE A 151 9.79 -8.12 2.87
C PHE A 151 10.09 -6.81 2.15
N LEU A 152 9.15 -6.31 1.35
CA LEU A 152 9.30 -5.02 0.66
C LEU A 152 9.21 -3.83 1.60
N GLY A 153 8.55 -3.96 2.75
CA GLY A 153 8.51 -2.91 3.76
C GLY A 153 9.83 -2.74 4.52
N VAL A 154 10.51 -3.86 4.82
CA VAL A 154 11.74 -3.88 5.62
C VAL A 154 12.99 -3.81 4.75
N TYR A 155 12.99 -4.47 3.59
CA TYR A 155 14.15 -4.59 2.71
C TYR A 155 13.79 -4.37 1.23
N PRO A 156 13.46 -3.11 0.84
CA PRO A 156 13.12 -2.79 -0.55
C PRO A 156 14.34 -2.67 -1.48
N GLN A 157 15.57 -2.59 -0.95
CA GLN A 157 16.79 -2.30 -1.72
C GLN A 157 17.00 -3.20 -2.96
N PRO A 158 16.81 -4.53 -2.90
CA PRO A 158 17.01 -5.38 -4.08
C PRO A 158 16.12 -5.02 -5.26
N PHE A 159 14.96 -4.40 -5.01
CA PHE A 159 14.06 -3.93 -6.04
C PHE A 159 14.49 -2.57 -6.60
N PHE A 160 14.98 -1.68 -5.73
CA PHE A 160 15.55 -0.40 -6.14
C PHE A 160 16.80 -0.57 -7.01
N ASP A 161 17.75 -1.39 -6.59
CA ASP A 161 19.01 -1.64 -7.31
C ASP A 161 18.77 -2.11 -8.75
N ARG A 162 17.69 -2.86 -8.98
CA ARG A 162 17.34 -3.39 -10.30
C ARG A 162 16.67 -2.37 -11.21
N ILE A 163 15.86 -1.47 -10.65
CA ILE A 163 15.12 -0.49 -11.44
C ILE A 163 15.91 0.81 -11.65
N GLU A 164 16.85 1.12 -10.75
CA GLU A 164 17.65 2.35 -10.79
C GLU A 164 18.41 2.49 -12.12
N VAL A 165 18.97 1.40 -12.65
CA VAL A 165 19.65 1.40 -13.96
C VAL A 165 18.70 1.85 -15.08
N SER A 166 17.47 1.34 -15.10
CA SER A 166 16.47 1.70 -16.10
C SER A 166 15.94 3.12 -15.90
N ILE A 167 15.76 3.55 -14.65
CA ILE A 167 15.32 4.91 -14.32
C ILE A 167 16.38 5.94 -14.72
N ASN A 168 17.66 5.68 -14.44
CA ASN A 168 18.75 6.58 -14.80
C ASN A 168 18.84 6.74 -16.33
N HIS A 169 18.74 5.63 -17.06
CA HIS A 169 18.68 5.68 -18.52
C HIS A 169 17.47 6.49 -19.04
N TYR A 170 16.29 6.28 -18.44
CA TYR A 170 15.09 7.04 -18.80
C TYR A 170 15.24 8.54 -18.54
N ILE A 171 15.80 8.93 -17.39
CA ILE A 171 16.04 10.33 -17.03
C ILE A 171 17.02 10.97 -18.01
N GLU A 172 18.10 10.28 -18.39
CA GLU A 172 19.04 10.77 -19.40
C GLU A 172 18.35 11.02 -20.75
N LEU A 173 17.50 10.10 -21.21
CA LEU A 173 16.72 10.28 -22.44
C LEU A 173 15.82 11.52 -22.36
N VAL A 174 15.11 11.71 -21.25
CA VAL A 174 14.24 12.87 -21.04
C VAL A 174 15.04 14.17 -21.01
N LYS A 175 16.18 14.21 -20.30
CA LYS A 175 17.07 15.39 -20.25
C LYS A 175 17.63 15.76 -21.62
N ASN A 176 17.96 14.76 -22.44
CA ASN A 176 18.48 14.97 -23.79
C ASN A 176 17.42 15.51 -24.76
N GLN A 177 16.15 15.16 -24.56
CA GLN A 177 15.04 15.63 -25.40
C GLN A 177 14.42 16.95 -24.93
N GLU A 178 14.47 17.26 -23.63
CA GLU A 178 13.86 18.45 -23.04
C GLU A 178 14.88 19.31 -22.26
N PRO A 179 15.45 20.37 -22.88
CA PRO A 179 16.53 21.16 -22.29
C PRO A 179 16.13 21.91 -21.00
N ARG A 180 14.82 22.04 -20.71
CA ARG A 180 14.30 22.62 -19.45
C ARG A 180 14.68 21.81 -18.21
N PHE A 181 14.87 20.49 -18.36
CA PHE A 181 15.25 19.61 -17.25
C PHE A 181 16.77 19.47 -17.08
N ALA A 182 17.56 19.81 -18.09
CA ALA A 182 19.04 19.79 -18.02
C ALA A 182 19.62 20.90 -17.11
N GLN A 183 18.96 22.06 -17.00
CA GLN A 183 19.43 23.19 -16.16
C GLN A 183 19.09 23.05 -14.66
N LYS A 184 18.14 22.14 -14.37
CA LYS A 184 17.75 21.55 -13.08
C LYS A 184 18.80 21.39 -11.96
N GLU A 185 19.74 20.50 -12.27
CA GLU A 185 20.57 19.78 -11.30
C GLU A 185 21.86 20.50 -10.92
N ALA A 186 22.33 21.43 -11.74
CA ALA A 186 23.54 22.20 -11.46
C ALA A 186 23.42 23.08 -10.19
N LYS A 187 22.23 23.21 -9.60
CA LYS A 187 21.95 24.11 -8.47
C LYS A 187 21.50 23.44 -7.17
N SER A 188 21.41 22.11 -7.08
CA SER A 188 20.99 21.45 -5.82
C SER A 188 21.85 20.24 -5.43
N SER A 189 23.14 20.46 -5.19
CA SER A 189 23.95 19.56 -4.36
C SER A 189 23.55 19.73 -2.89
N GLY A 190 22.37 19.22 -2.52
CA GLY A 190 21.82 19.27 -1.16
C GLY A 190 21.51 17.90 -0.55
N LEU A 191 21.93 16.82 -1.22
CA LEU A 191 21.60 15.43 -0.86
C LEU A 191 22.43 14.85 0.31
N ALA A 192 23.14 15.69 1.08
CA ALA A 192 23.81 15.26 2.31
C ALA A 192 22.90 15.30 3.56
N LYS A 193 21.62 15.69 3.44
CA LYS A 193 20.74 15.95 4.61
C LYS A 193 19.59 14.97 4.84
N PHE A 194 19.54 13.85 4.13
CA PHE A 194 18.52 12.83 4.37
C PHE A 194 19.13 11.50 4.83
N LEU A 195 19.98 11.58 5.87
CA LEU A 195 20.34 10.46 6.73
C LEU A 195 19.37 10.46 7.92
N VAL A 196 18.25 9.75 7.82
CA VAL A 196 17.28 9.62 8.94
C VAL A 196 17.46 8.31 9.72
N TRP A 197 18.46 7.48 9.43
CA TRP A 197 18.84 6.36 10.30
C TRP A 197 20.34 6.07 10.24
N ASN A 198 21.13 6.86 10.96
CA ASN A 198 22.42 6.39 11.47
C ASN A 198 22.42 6.57 12.99
N LEU A 199 21.90 5.57 13.70
CA LEU A 199 22.25 5.31 15.09
C LEU A 199 23.53 4.47 15.08
N SER A 200 24.69 5.13 15.10
CA SER A 200 25.91 4.63 15.73
C SER A 200 26.95 5.76 15.74
N GLU A 201 27.24 6.22 16.96
CA GLU A 201 28.29 7.16 17.41
C GLU A 201 28.19 8.64 17.00
#